data_AF-A0A4V2FUE9-F1
#
_entry.id   AF-A0A4V2FUE9-F1
#
_cell.length_a   1.000
_cell.length_b   1.000
_cell.length_c   1.000
_cell.angle_alpha   90.00
_cell.angle_beta   90.00
_cell.angle_gamma   90.00
#
_symmetry.space_group_name_H-M   'P 1'
#
loop_
_entity.id
_entity.type
_entity.pdbx_description
1 polymer ?
#
loop_
_entity_poly.entity_id
_entity_poly.type
_entity_poly.pdbx_seq_one_letter_code
_entity_poly.pdbx_strand_id
1 'polypeptide(L)'
;MRPTLTVIVDPADRWMSRAACIGQAPAYDESASRWEQRKARELCLKSCPVLEECRDWARRTKYTGTAAGETLLYGRRRGHPESAAS
;
A
#
# COMPACT_ATOMS: atom_id res chain seq x y z
N MET A 1 -7.72 -29.18 -7.59
CA MET A 1 -6.49 -28.39 -7.79
C MET A 1 -6.84 -26.92 -7.63
N ARG A 2 -6.30 -26.23 -6.61
CA ARG A 2 -6.49 -24.78 -6.46
C ARG A 2 -5.49 -24.09 -7.40
N PRO A 3 -5.91 -23.20 -8.30
CA PRO A 3 -4.99 -22.48 -9.15
C PRO A 3 -4.09 -21.62 -8.25
N THR A 4 -2.80 -21.92 -8.25
CA THR A 4 -1.78 -21.08 -7.62
C THR A 4 -1.78 -19.78 -8.42
N LEU A 5 -2.38 -18.74 -7.86
CA LEU A 5 -2.38 -17.41 -8.43
C LEU A 5 -0.91 -17.01 -8.63
N THR A 6 -0.42 -17.08 -9.87
CA THR A 6 0.91 -16.61 -10.21
C THR A 6 0.87 -15.11 -9.98
N VAL A 7 1.31 -14.67 -8.80
CA VAL A 7 1.56 -13.26 -8.53
C VAL A 7 2.64 -12.87 -9.53
N ILE A 8 2.23 -12.21 -10.61
CA ILE A 8 3.15 -11.61 -11.57
C ILE A 8 3.82 -10.47 -10.81
N VAL A 9 4.91 -10.77 -10.12
CA VAL A 9 5.74 -9.76 -9.47
C VAL A 9 6.47 -9.07 -10.61
N ASP A 10 6.08 -7.83 -10.91
CA ASP A 10 6.81 -6.97 -11.82
C ASP A 10 8.29 -6.95 -11.36
N PRO A 11 9.28 -7.16 -12.24
CA PRO A 11 10.68 -7.09 -11.85
C PRO A 11 11.05 -5.74 -11.21
N ALA A 12 10.32 -4.66 -11.52
CA ALA A 12 10.42 -3.36 -10.86
C ALA A 12 9.93 -3.39 -9.40
N ASP A 13 9.14 -4.40 -8.98
CA ASP A 13 8.61 -4.55 -7.63
C ASP A 13 9.45 -5.47 -6.74
N ARG A 14 10.62 -5.93 -7.21
CA ARG A 14 11.56 -6.75 -6.40
C ARG A 14 11.98 -6.08 -5.09
N TRP A 15 11.93 -4.76 -5.02
CA TRP A 15 12.21 -4.01 -3.79
C TRP A 15 11.26 -4.38 -2.64
N MET A 16 10.03 -4.84 -2.92
CA MET A 16 9.04 -5.24 -1.91
C MET A 16 9.55 -6.37 -1.01
N SER A 17 10.42 -7.24 -1.54
CA SER A 17 11.06 -8.33 -0.77
C SER A 17 11.93 -7.82 0.39
N ARG A 18 12.39 -6.57 0.31
CA ARG A 18 13.21 -5.89 1.32
C ARG A 18 12.40 -4.97 2.24
N ALA A 19 11.08 -4.87 2.02
CA ALA A 19 10.23 -4.01 2.82
C ALA A 19 10.12 -4.53 4.26
N ALA A 20 10.28 -3.65 5.24
CA ALA A 20 10.15 -4.01 6.66
C ALA A 20 8.74 -4.49 7.02
N CYS A 21 7.73 -4.12 6.24
CA CYS A 21 6.33 -4.49 6.42
C CYS A 21 5.93 -5.80 5.71
N ILE A 22 6.87 -6.53 5.08
CA ILE A 22 6.56 -7.76 4.37
C ILE A 22 5.84 -8.77 5.28
N GLY A 23 4.76 -9.36 4.78
CA GLY A 23 3.91 -10.29 5.55
C GLY A 23 2.94 -9.64 6.53
N GLN A 24 2.92 -8.32 6.66
CA GLN A 24 1.99 -7.58 7.54
C GLN A 24 0.85 -6.89 6.78
N ALA A 25 0.52 -7.35 5.58
CA ALA A 25 -0.44 -6.69 4.66
C ALA A 25 -1.74 -6.17 5.32
N PRO A 26 -2.42 -6.90 6.24
CA PRO A 26 -3.66 -6.41 6.85
C PRO A 26 -3.51 -5.09 7.62
N ALA A 27 -2.35 -4.79 8.18
CA ALA A 27 -2.10 -3.56 8.94
C ALA A 27 -1.88 -2.32 8.05
N TYR A 28 -1.67 -2.53 6.74
CA TYR A 28 -1.38 -1.49 5.75
C TYR A 28 -2.53 -1.29 4.76
N ASP A 29 -3.59 -2.07 4.90
CA ASP A 29 -4.83 -1.97 4.14
C ASP A 29 -5.68 -0.78 4.62
N GLU A 30 -6.61 -0.31 3.79
CA GLU A 30 -7.51 0.79 4.12
C GLU A 30 -8.51 0.47 5.24
N SER A 31 -8.80 -0.82 5.45
CA SER A 31 -9.70 -1.31 6.51
C SER A 31 -9.01 -1.40 7.87
N ALA A 32 -7.69 -1.24 7.94
CA ALA A 32 -6.93 -1.27 9.18
C ALA A 32 -7.43 -0.19 10.14
N SER A 33 -7.51 -0.52 11.44
CA SER A 33 -7.88 0.44 12.46
C SER A 33 -6.88 1.59 12.53
N ARG A 34 -7.30 2.75 13.06
CA ARG A 34 -6.41 3.91 13.23
C ARG A 34 -5.15 3.59 14.05
N TRP A 35 -5.27 2.66 15.00
CA TRP A 35 -4.15 2.20 15.81
C TRP A 35 -3.14 1.38 15.00
N GLU A 36 -3.63 0.48 14.14
CA GLU A 36 -2.79 -0.31 13.25
C GLU A 36 -2.11 0.56 12.20
N GLN A 37 -2.83 1.50 11.60
CA GLN A 37 -2.24 2.47 10.65
C GLN A 37 -1.15 3.33 11.31
N ARG A 38 -1.32 3.72 12.58
CA ARG A 38 -0.28 4.43 13.34
C ARG A 38 0.97 3.57 13.51
N LYS A 39 0.83 2.31 13.93
CA LYS A 39 1.95 1.38 14.09
C LYS A 39 2.66 1.11 12.76
N ALA A 40 1.88 0.90 11.69
CA ALA A 40 2.36 0.73 10.33
C ALA A 40 3.21 1.92 9.87
N ARG A 41 2.73 3.14 10.13
CA ARG A 41 3.47 4.38 9.84
C ARG A 41 4.79 4.46 10.62
N GLU A 42 4.78 4.12 11.90
CA GLU A 42 6.02 4.13 12.71
C GLU A 42 7.04 3.13 12.19
N LEU A 43 6.61 1.92 11.82
CA LEU A 43 7.51 0.90 11.24
C LEU A 43 8.11 1.39 9.91
N CYS A 44 7.27 1.94 9.03
CA CYS A 44 7.74 2.50 7.76
C CYS A 44 8.84 3.54 7.97
N LEU A 45 8.60 4.54 8.83
CA LEU A 45 9.51 5.68 9.00
C LEU A 45 10.78 5.33 9.78
N LYS A 46 10.75 4.32 10.64
CA LYS A 46 11.89 3.93 11.47
C LYS A 46 12.79 2.88 10.84
N SER A 47 12.23 1.98 10.04
CA SER A 47 12.90 0.70 9.75
C SER A 47 12.80 0.24 8.30
N CYS A 48 12.00 0.89 7.43
CA CYS A 48 11.84 0.42 6.06
C CYS A 48 12.94 0.96 5.13
N PRO A 49 13.79 0.11 4.53
CA PRO A 49 14.89 0.56 3.68
C PRO A 49 14.46 0.92 2.25
N VAL A 50 13.18 0.77 1.91
CA VAL A 50 12.63 0.91 0.55
C VAL A 50 11.47 1.91 0.50
N LEU A 51 11.59 3.00 1.28
CA LEU A 51 10.54 4.02 1.38
C LEU A 51 10.28 4.73 0.05
N GLU A 52 11.33 5.04 -0.71
CA GLU A 52 11.20 5.75 -1.98
C GLU A 52 10.53 4.88 -3.04
N GLU A 53 10.98 3.62 -3.20
CA GLU A 53 10.37 2.69 -4.13
C GLU A 53 8.91 2.40 -3.75
N CYS A 54 8.61 2.30 -2.45
CA CYS A 54 7.25 2.14 -1.95
C CYS A 54 6.35 3.33 -2.29
N ARG A 55 6.88 4.56 -2.19
CA ARG A 55 6.15 5.78 -2.53
C ARG A 55 5.85 5.84 -4.02
N ASP A 56 6.84 5.55 -4.86
CA ASP A 56 6.70 5.61 -6.32
C ASP A 56 5.74 4.54 -6.84
N TRP A 57 5.87 3.32 -6.31
CA TRP A 57 4.91 2.25 -6.58
C TRP A 57 3.49 2.68 -6.20
N ALA A 58 3.29 3.18 -4.98
CA ALA A 58 1.95 3.55 -4.49
C ALA A 58 1.30 4.68 -5.32
N ARG A 59 2.11 5.62 -5.82
CA ARG A 59 1.69 6.68 -6.73
C ARG A 59 1.30 6.16 -8.12
N ARG A 60 2.08 5.23 -8.67
CA ARG A 60 1.88 4.61 -9.98
C ARG A 60 0.65 3.70 -9.99
N THR A 61 0.49 2.89 -8.95
CA THR A 61 -0.61 1.92 -8.83
C THR A 61 -1.87 2.52 -8.20
N LYS A 62 -1.83 3.77 -7.74
CA LYS A 62 -2.95 4.42 -7.04
C LYS A 62 -3.37 3.62 -5.80
N TYR A 63 -2.40 3.10 -5.05
CA TYR A 63 -2.64 2.29 -3.87
C TYR A 63 -3.43 3.05 -2.81
N THR A 64 -4.45 2.41 -2.23
CA THR A 64 -5.24 2.98 -1.13
C THR A 64 -4.95 2.21 0.15
N GLY A 65 -4.56 2.91 1.21
CA GLY A 65 -4.05 2.31 2.45
C GLY A 65 -2.85 3.07 2.99
N THR A 66 -1.97 2.41 3.74
CA THR A 66 -0.74 3.01 4.26
C THR A 66 0.46 2.52 3.45
N ALA A 67 1.19 3.43 2.82
CA ALA A 67 2.42 3.14 2.06
C ALA A 67 3.45 4.25 2.27
N ALA A 68 4.74 3.90 2.29
CA ALA A 68 5.83 4.85 2.53
C ALA A 68 5.68 5.74 3.79
N GLY A 69 4.98 5.25 4.82
CA GLY A 69 4.70 6.03 6.04
C GLY A 69 3.62 7.11 5.87
N GLU A 70 2.86 7.05 4.77
CA GLU A 70 1.78 7.98 4.44
C GLU A 70 0.46 7.21 4.25
N THR A 71 -0.65 7.81 4.67
CA THR A 71 -1.99 7.31 4.36
C THR A 71 -2.41 7.83 2.99
N LEU A 72 -2.57 6.95 2.02
CA LEU A 72 -2.94 7.24 0.65
C LEU A 72 -4.41 6.86 0.40
N LEU A 73 -5.15 7.76 -0.25
CA LEU A 73 -6.60 7.64 -0.46
C LEU A 73 -6.98 7.78 -1.94
N TYR A 74 -6.20 7.20 -2.86
CA TYR A 74 -6.44 7.37 -4.29
C TYR A 74 -7.79 6.81 -4.77
N GLY A 75 -8.37 5.83 -4.06
CA GLY A 75 -9.71 5.28 -4.34
C GLY A 75 -10.88 6.00 -3.66
N ARG A 76 -10.63 6.83 -2.64
CA ARG A 76 -11.69 7.64 -2.03
C ARG A 76 -11.76 8.98 -2.74
N ARG A 77 -12.70 9.11 -3.69
CA ARG A 77 -13.20 10.43 -4.08
C ARG A 77 -13.62 11.16 -2.81
N ARG A 78 -12.88 12.21 -2.44
CA ARG A 78 -13.28 13.17 -1.41
C ARG A 78 -14.48 13.94 -1.97
N GLY A 79 -15.68 13.35 -1.86
CA GLY A 79 -16.97 13.99 -2.15
C GLY A 79 -17.07 14.80 -3.44
N HIS A 80 -16.92 14.19 -4.62
CA HIS A 80 -17.34 14.82 -5.88
C HIS A 80 -18.54 14.03 -6.46
N PRO A 81 -19.74 14.63 -6.53
CA PRO A 81 -20.96 13.96 -7.00
C PRO A 81 -21.02 13.65 -8.52
N GLU A 82 -19.89 13.69 -9.24
CA GLU A 82 -19.92 13.70 -10.72
C GLU A 82 -19.63 12.37 -11.39
N SER A 83 -19.05 11.37 -10.71
CA SER A 83 -18.82 10.05 -11.35
C SER A 83 -19.93 9.04 -11.05
N ALA A 84 -21.16 9.47 -11.28
CA ALA A 84 -22.33 8.63 -11.55
C ALA A 84 -22.86 8.96 -12.96
N ALA A 85 -22.00 8.81 -13.98
CA ALA A 85 -22.42 8.79 -15.38
C ALA A 85 -21.30 8.19 -16.23
N SER A 86 -21.41 6.89 -16.52
CA SER A 86 -20.96 6.27 -17.77
C SER A 86 -21.78 5.01 -17.96
#